data_AF-A0A0A2ENU9-F1
#
_entry.id   AF-A0A0A2ENU9-F1
#
_cell.length_a   1.000
_cell.length_b   1.000
_cell.length_c   1.000
_cell.angle_alpha   90.00
_cell.angle_beta   90.00
_cell.angle_gamma   90.00
#
_symmetry.space_group_name_H-M   'P 1'
#
loop_
_entity.id
_entity.type
_entity.pdbx_description
1 polymer ?
#
loop_
_entity_poly.entity_id
_entity_poly.type
_entity_poly.pdbx_seq_one_letter_code
_entity_poly.pdbx_strand_id
1 'polypeptide(L)'
;MEIVFIKDLLSNKLLSVVNNEDKKLLNNLINNLNKYTTAPLSANHSQRMNLFAQNQVIYDIVLDVVNNYKIWELYSYKKDPAGLRFYDVVGYFYMISLLLCNMSYKAETLIKEIVNNIDHKYDYDLMIRILGFFKNERTITIRNLLETRLLDIKF
;
A
#
# COMPACT_ATOMS: atom_id res chain seq x y z
N MET A 1 6.75 -17.94 -13.30
CA MET A 1 7.01 -17.14 -12.10
C MET A 1 5.79 -17.26 -11.22
N GLU A 2 5.96 -17.72 -9.98
CA GLU A 2 4.86 -17.85 -9.02
C GLU A 2 4.44 -16.45 -8.55
N ILE A 3 3.15 -16.16 -8.56
CA ILE A 3 2.63 -14.88 -8.10
C ILE A 3 2.60 -14.92 -6.57
N VAL A 4 3.38 -14.06 -5.93
CA VAL A 4 3.36 -13.89 -4.47
C VAL A 4 2.45 -12.72 -4.13
N PHE A 5 1.44 -12.94 -3.29
CA PHE A 5 0.56 -11.87 -2.84
C PHE A 5 1.11 -11.18 -1.60
N ILE A 6 0.82 -9.89 -1.45
CA ILE A 6 1.24 -9.09 -0.28
C ILE A 6 0.81 -9.72 1.04
N LYS A 7 -0.42 -10.26 1.08
CA LYS A 7 -0.94 -10.92 2.27
C LYS A 7 -0.07 -12.13 2.67
N ASP A 8 0.50 -12.83 1.70
CA ASP A 8 1.31 -14.02 1.95
C ASP A 8 2.69 -13.60 2.49
N LEU A 9 3.24 -12.50 1.97
CA LEU A 9 4.46 -11.89 2.53
C LEU A 9 4.25 -11.43 3.97
N LEU A 10 3.15 -10.74 4.27
CA LEU A 10 2.82 -10.34 5.64
C LEU A 10 2.59 -11.55 6.55
N SER A 11 1.95 -12.60 6.03
CA SER A 11 1.71 -13.85 6.77
C SER A 11 3.03 -14.55 7.10
N ASN A 12 4.00 -14.56 6.18
CA ASN A 12 5.33 -15.08 6.45
C ASN A 12 6.07 -14.28 7.53
N LYS A 13 5.86 -12.96 7.59
CA LYS A 13 6.45 -12.11 8.64
C LYS A 13 5.87 -12.37 10.03
N LEU A 14 4.63 -12.87 10.16
CA LEU A 14 4.04 -13.24 11.47
C LEU A 14 4.93 -14.21 12.27
N LEU A 15 5.62 -15.13 11.58
CA LEU A 15 6.50 -16.11 12.21
C LEU A 15 7.70 -15.46 12.91
N SER A 16 8.14 -14.29 12.42
CA SER A 16 9.28 -13.54 12.96
C SER A 16 8.91 -12.58 14.10
N VAL A 17 7.61 -12.28 14.28
CA VAL A 17 7.16 -11.42 15.37
C VAL A 17 7.25 -12.19 16.68
N VAL A 18 7.88 -11.61 17.71
CA VAL A 18 8.04 -12.29 19.01
C VAL A 18 6.86 -11.99 19.94
N ASN A 19 6.42 -10.73 19.99
CA ASN A 19 5.35 -10.28 20.88
C ASN A 19 3.96 -10.71 20.37
N ASN A 20 3.13 -11.26 21.27
CA ASN A 20 1.77 -11.70 20.96
C ASN A 20 0.81 -10.55 20.61
N GLU A 21 0.99 -9.36 21.20
CA GLU A 21 0.21 -8.16 20.86
C GLU A 21 0.50 -7.71 19.44
N ASP A 22 1.78 -7.65 19.06
CA ASP A 22 2.20 -7.31 17.70
C ASP A 22 1.75 -8.37 16.69
N LYS A 23 1.80 -9.67 17.04
CA LYS A 23 1.23 -10.75 16.20
C LYS A 23 -0.25 -10.53 15.95
N LYS A 24 -1.02 -10.23 17.00
CA LYS A 24 -2.45 -9.97 16.90
C LYS A 24 -2.72 -8.73 16.04
N LEU A 25 -1.90 -7.70 16.19
CA LEU A 25 -2.00 -6.47 15.42
C LEU A 25 -1.68 -6.69 13.94
N LEU A 26 -0.61 -7.44 13.62
CA LEU A 26 -0.28 -7.81 12.24
C LEU A 26 -1.36 -8.67 11.60
N ASN A 27 -1.93 -9.62 12.35
CA ASN A 27 -3.03 -10.45 11.87
C ASN A 27 -4.29 -9.59 11.59
N ASN A 28 -4.57 -8.59 12.44
CA ASN A 28 -5.65 -7.64 12.19
C ASN A 28 -5.40 -6.79 10.93
N LEU A 29 -4.15 -6.38 10.67
CA LEU A 29 -3.78 -5.69 9.44
C LEU A 29 -4.07 -6.56 8.21
N ILE A 30 -3.62 -7.82 8.21
CA ILE A 30 -3.85 -8.77 7.11
C ILE A 30 -5.36 -8.95 6.85
N ASN A 31 -6.14 -9.14 7.91
CA ASN A 31 -7.60 -9.27 7.82
C ASN A 31 -8.27 -7.99 7.28
N ASN A 32 -7.76 -6.82 7.66
CA ASN A 32 -8.26 -5.54 7.17
C ASN A 32 -7.94 -5.35 5.68
N LEU A 33 -6.73 -5.69 5.23
CA LEU A 33 -6.38 -5.65 3.82
C LEU A 33 -7.35 -6.51 2.99
N ASN A 34 -7.59 -7.76 3.39
CA ASN A 34 -8.57 -8.63 2.70
C ASN A 34 -9.98 -8.02 2.60
N LYS A 35 -10.40 -7.26 3.61
CA LYS A 35 -11.68 -6.55 3.60
C LYS A 35 -11.64 -5.33 2.69
N TYR A 36 -10.56 -4.55 2.73
CA TYR A 36 -10.48 -3.28 1.99
C TYR A 36 -10.31 -3.48 0.50
N THR A 37 -9.70 -4.59 0.09
CA THR A 37 -9.60 -4.93 -1.33
C THR A 37 -10.96 -5.21 -1.97
N THR A 38 -11.95 -5.62 -1.17
CA THR A 38 -13.31 -5.92 -1.63
C THR A 38 -14.34 -4.84 -1.25
N ALA A 39 -13.94 -3.83 -0.47
CA ALA A 39 -14.83 -2.76 0.00
C ALA A 39 -14.70 -1.47 -0.84
N PRO A 40 -15.78 -0.67 -0.94
CA PRO A 40 -15.70 0.67 -1.54
C PRO A 40 -14.72 1.55 -0.77
N LEU A 41 -13.84 2.26 -1.51
CA LEU A 41 -12.88 3.21 -0.92
C LEU A 41 -13.64 4.31 -0.17
N SER A 42 -13.30 4.55 1.11
CA SER A 42 -13.93 5.55 1.98
C SER A 42 -12.92 6.23 2.91
N ALA A 43 -13.31 7.41 3.42
CA ALA A 43 -12.49 8.19 4.34
C ALA A 43 -12.15 7.45 5.65
N ASN A 44 -12.96 6.48 6.06
CA ASN A 44 -12.75 5.71 7.28
C ASN A 44 -11.56 4.73 7.18
N HIS A 45 -11.03 4.48 5.98
CA HIS A 45 -9.85 3.62 5.83
C HIS A 45 -8.62 4.24 6.48
N SER A 46 -8.44 5.56 6.41
CA SER A 46 -7.25 6.21 6.98
C SER A 46 -7.17 6.06 8.50
N GLN A 47 -8.29 6.23 9.19
CA GLN A 47 -8.39 6.00 10.63
C GLN A 47 -8.01 4.57 11.02
N ARG A 48 -8.45 3.59 10.21
CA ARG A 48 -8.14 2.17 10.46
C ARG A 48 -6.69 1.83 10.16
N MET A 49 -6.02 2.56 9.27
CA MET A 49 -4.58 2.38 9.01
C MET A 49 -3.70 3.04 10.08
N ASN A 50 -4.18 4.12 10.69
CA ASN A 50 -3.39 4.90 11.65
C ASN A 50 -2.92 4.08 12.87
N LEU A 51 -3.78 3.20 13.38
CA LEU A 51 -3.45 2.34 14.54
C LEU A 51 -2.27 1.40 14.26
N PHE A 52 -2.09 0.97 13.01
CA PHE A 52 -0.97 0.13 12.61
C PHE A 52 0.30 0.96 12.41
N ALA A 53 0.16 2.17 11.86
CA ALA A 53 1.29 3.07 11.61
C ALA A 53 1.98 3.52 12.91
N GLN A 54 1.23 3.61 14.01
CA GLN A 54 1.76 3.99 15.32
C GLN A 54 2.56 2.88 16.02
N ASN A 55 2.42 1.62 15.57
CA ASN A 55 3.22 0.51 16.10
C ASN A 55 4.48 0.34 15.25
N GLN A 56 5.65 0.56 15.85
CA GLN A 56 6.93 0.54 15.14
C GLN A 56 7.25 -0.82 14.50
N VAL A 57 6.94 -1.93 15.17
CA VAL A 57 7.19 -3.29 14.64
C VAL A 57 6.35 -3.53 13.39
N ILE A 58 5.08 -3.16 13.42
CA ILE A 58 4.19 -3.29 12.26
C ILE A 58 4.64 -2.35 11.13
N TYR A 59 5.00 -1.11 11.46
CA TYR A 59 5.51 -0.15 10.50
C TYR A 59 6.74 -0.67 9.75
N ASP A 60 7.73 -1.20 10.47
CA ASP A 60 8.97 -1.71 9.89
C ASP A 60 8.73 -2.96 9.02
N ILE A 61 7.82 -3.84 9.44
CA ILE A 61 7.40 -5.00 8.64
C ILE A 61 6.75 -4.54 7.34
N VAL A 62 5.84 -3.56 7.40
CA VAL A 62 5.16 -3.03 6.22
C VAL A 62 6.17 -2.33 5.30
N LEU A 63 7.12 -1.57 5.85
CA LEU A 63 8.16 -0.90 5.08
C LEU A 63 9.01 -1.93 4.32
N ASP A 64 9.44 -2.99 5.01
CA ASP A 64 10.21 -4.07 4.39
C ASP A 64 9.40 -4.79 3.29
N VAL A 65 8.13 -5.12 3.56
CA VAL A 65 7.27 -5.74 2.54
C VAL A 65 7.10 -4.81 1.34
N VAL A 66 6.77 -3.54 1.52
CA VAL A 66 6.56 -2.58 0.42
C VAL A 66 7.85 -2.40 -0.41
N ASN A 67 9.01 -2.33 0.25
CA ASN A 67 10.30 -2.16 -0.39
C ASN A 67 10.70 -3.37 -1.26
N ASN A 68 10.41 -4.58 -0.79
CA ASN A 68 10.74 -5.80 -1.51
C ASN A 68 9.63 -6.25 -2.48
N TYR A 69 8.45 -5.64 -2.40
CA TYR A 69 7.32 -5.99 -3.24
C TYR A 69 7.33 -5.18 -4.55
N LYS A 70 7.69 -5.88 -5.62
CA LYS A 70 7.75 -5.33 -6.96
C LYS A 70 6.35 -5.29 -7.59
N ILE A 71 5.55 -4.32 -7.16
CA ILE A 71 4.17 -4.13 -7.65
C ILE A 71 4.11 -4.11 -9.18
N TRP A 72 5.13 -3.54 -9.86
CA TRP A 72 5.25 -3.46 -11.32
C TRP A 72 5.27 -4.84 -12.02
N GLU A 73 5.72 -5.90 -11.34
CA GLU A 73 5.72 -7.27 -11.89
C GLU A 73 4.32 -7.90 -11.96
N LEU A 74 3.32 -7.34 -11.24
CA LEU A 74 1.94 -7.80 -11.33
C LEU A 74 1.18 -7.25 -12.55
N TYR A 75 1.64 -6.15 -13.17
CA TYR A 75 0.84 -5.40 -14.15
C TYR A 75 1.02 -5.84 -15.60
N SER A 76 2.05 -6.65 -15.92
CA SER A 76 2.24 -7.17 -17.28
C SER A 76 1.19 -8.21 -17.70
N TYR A 77 0.30 -8.62 -16.79
CA TYR A 77 -0.68 -9.68 -17.05
C TYR A 77 -2.11 -9.17 -16.86
N LYS A 78 -2.81 -9.02 -17.99
CA LYS A 78 -4.26 -8.78 -18.11
C LYS A 78 -5.01 -9.42 -16.94
N LYS A 79 -5.87 -8.64 -16.26
CA LYS A 79 -6.80 -9.04 -15.19
C LYS A 79 -7.03 -10.56 -15.16
N ASP A 80 -6.60 -11.20 -14.09
CA ASP A 80 -7.06 -12.56 -13.80
C ASP A 80 -8.61 -12.51 -13.80
N PRO A 81 -9.31 -13.42 -14.50
CA PRO A 81 -10.78 -13.48 -14.48
C PRO A 81 -11.38 -13.43 -13.07
N ALA A 82 -10.65 -13.85 -12.02
CA ALA A 82 -11.10 -13.77 -10.63
C ALA A 82 -10.86 -12.39 -9.94
N GLY A 83 -10.18 -11.44 -10.58
CA GLY A 83 -9.90 -10.11 -10.02
C GLY A 83 -8.87 -10.08 -8.87
N LEU A 84 -8.25 -11.22 -8.53
CA LEU A 84 -7.35 -11.36 -7.39
C LEU A 84 -6.12 -10.44 -7.46
N ARG A 85 -5.57 -10.23 -8.66
CA ARG A 85 -4.43 -9.31 -8.88
C ARG A 85 -4.78 -7.85 -8.61
N PHE A 86 -6.01 -7.43 -8.92
CA PHE A 86 -6.48 -6.08 -8.64
C PHE A 86 -6.63 -5.85 -7.13
N TYR A 87 -7.11 -6.86 -6.41
CA TYR A 87 -7.18 -6.82 -4.96
C TYR A 87 -5.80 -6.65 -4.33
N ASP A 88 -4.79 -7.38 -4.79
CA ASP A 88 -3.45 -7.22 -4.23
C ASP A 88 -2.86 -5.83 -4.49
N VAL A 89 -3.10 -5.25 -5.67
CA VAL A 89 -2.74 -3.86 -6.00
C VAL A 89 -3.41 -2.86 -5.04
N VAL A 90 -4.70 -3.02 -4.76
CA VAL A 90 -5.40 -2.18 -3.77
C VAL A 90 -4.78 -2.34 -2.39
N GLY A 91 -4.48 -3.57 -1.97
CA GLY A 91 -3.81 -3.87 -0.70
C GLY A 91 -2.45 -3.19 -0.58
N TYR A 92 -1.67 -3.17 -1.68
CA TYR A 92 -0.39 -2.46 -1.75
C TYR A 92 -0.51 -0.97 -1.48
N PHE A 93 -1.44 -0.30 -2.16
CA PHE A 93 -1.61 1.14 -1.97
C PHE A 93 -2.15 1.49 -0.58
N TYR A 94 -2.88 0.58 0.08
CA TYR A 94 -3.18 0.73 1.51
C TYR A 94 -1.95 0.66 2.40
N MET A 95 -1.01 -0.25 2.12
CA MET A 95 0.26 -0.31 2.85
C MET A 95 1.10 0.95 2.65
N ILE A 96 1.18 1.47 1.42
CA ILE A 96 1.81 2.77 1.16
C ILE A 96 1.16 3.86 2.01
N SER A 97 -0.16 3.84 2.12
CA SER A 97 -0.88 4.83 2.91
C SER A 97 -0.62 4.70 4.41
N LEU A 98 -0.45 3.48 4.93
CA LEU A 98 0.03 3.24 6.30
C LEU A 98 1.39 3.89 6.50
N LEU A 99 2.33 3.65 5.58
CA LEU A 99 3.68 4.23 5.67
C LEU A 99 3.66 5.76 5.70
N LEU A 100 2.69 6.37 5.02
CA LEU A 100 2.48 7.82 5.00
C LEU A 100 1.81 8.38 6.27
N CYS A 101 1.13 7.55 7.08
CA CYS A 101 0.57 7.96 8.37
C CYS A 101 1.68 8.29 9.40
N ASN A 102 2.79 7.55 9.39
CA ASN A 102 3.92 7.72 10.33
C ASN A 102 5.23 8.03 9.59
N MET A 103 5.13 8.88 8.56
CA MET A 103 6.09 9.06 7.47
C MET A 103 7.55 9.27 7.89
N SER A 104 8.33 8.19 7.89
CA SER A 104 9.79 8.22 7.99
C SER A 104 10.44 8.69 6.67
N TYR A 105 11.66 9.22 6.74
CA TYR A 105 12.43 9.63 5.55
C TYR A 105 12.64 8.47 4.56
N LYS A 106 12.81 7.24 5.09
CA LYS A 106 12.95 6.02 4.29
C LYS A 106 11.67 5.73 3.50
N ALA A 107 10.52 5.79 4.16
CA ALA A 107 9.23 5.59 3.50
C ALA A 107 8.98 6.65 2.42
N GLU A 108 9.29 7.91 2.68
CA GLU A 108 9.12 8.98 1.69
C GLU A 108 9.95 8.74 0.42
N THR A 109 11.22 8.35 0.59
CA THR A 109 12.13 8.05 -0.53
C THR A 109 11.60 6.88 -1.36
N LEU A 110 11.22 5.78 -0.68
CA LEU A 110 10.65 4.59 -1.32
C LEU A 110 9.37 4.92 -2.09
N ILE A 111 8.48 5.71 -1.51
CA ILE A 111 7.21 6.07 -2.15
C ILE A 111 7.44 6.94 -3.38
N LYS A 112 8.37 7.89 -3.33
CA LYS A 112 8.76 8.69 -4.51
C LYS A 112 9.29 7.80 -5.62
N GLU A 113 10.14 6.82 -5.29
CA GLU A 113 10.63 5.84 -6.27
C GLU A 113 9.49 5.02 -6.89
N ILE A 114 8.56 4.52 -6.08
CA ILE A 114 7.37 3.81 -6.56
C ILE A 114 6.57 4.69 -7.53
N VAL A 115 6.29 5.94 -7.15
CA VAL A 115 5.54 6.89 -8.00
C VAL A 115 6.22 7.15 -9.35
N ASN A 116 7.55 7.21 -9.36
CA ASN A 116 8.33 7.42 -10.58
C ASN A 116 8.32 6.19 -11.51
N ASN A 117 8.14 5.00 -10.94
CA ASN A 117 8.15 3.73 -11.69
C ASN A 117 6.76 3.21 -12.06
N ILE A 118 5.67 3.82 -11.59
CA ILE A 118 4.31 3.52 -12.06
C ILE A 118 4.18 3.99 -13.52
N ASP A 119 3.65 3.15 -14.41
CA ASP A 119 3.52 3.46 -15.85
C ASP A 119 2.07 3.33 -16.37
N HIS A 120 1.08 3.28 -15.47
CA HIS A 120 -0.31 3.08 -15.85
C HIS A 120 -1.23 4.12 -15.23
N LYS A 121 -2.01 4.78 -16.08
CA LYS A 121 -3.01 5.80 -15.69
C LYS A 121 -3.95 5.32 -14.58
N TYR A 122 -4.42 4.08 -14.65
CA TYR A 122 -5.34 3.51 -13.65
C TYR A 122 -4.71 3.47 -12.24
N ASP A 123 -3.41 3.24 -12.15
CA ASP A 123 -2.69 3.12 -10.87
C ASP A 123 -2.48 4.49 -10.24
N TYR A 124 -2.14 5.49 -11.06
CA TYR A 124 -2.12 6.90 -10.64
C TYR A 124 -3.48 7.32 -10.07
N ASP A 125 -4.58 7.05 -10.81
CA ASP A 125 -5.93 7.38 -10.36
C ASP A 125 -6.33 6.63 -9.07
N LEU A 126 -5.94 5.35 -8.94
CA LEU A 126 -6.18 4.56 -7.72
C LEU A 126 -5.40 5.12 -6.53
N MET A 127 -4.11 5.39 -6.71
CA MET A 127 -3.25 5.92 -5.66
C MET A 127 -3.70 7.32 -5.23
N ILE A 128 -4.04 8.22 -6.15
CA ILE A 128 -4.61 9.55 -5.83
C ILE A 128 -5.89 9.41 -5.01
N ARG A 129 -6.81 8.50 -5.41
CA ARG A 129 -8.05 8.25 -4.64
C ARG A 129 -7.73 7.77 -3.23
N ILE A 130 -6.86 6.77 -3.10
CA ILE A 130 -6.49 6.23 -1.79
C ILE A 130 -5.84 7.32 -0.94
N LEU A 131 -4.85 8.05 -1.45
CA LEU A 131 -4.18 9.15 -0.76
C LEU A 131 -5.11 10.30 -0.39
N GLY A 132 -6.13 10.57 -1.21
CA GLY A 132 -7.16 11.58 -0.92
C GLY A 132 -7.89 11.35 0.40
N PHE A 133 -7.90 10.12 0.92
CA PHE A 133 -8.46 9.78 2.23
C PHE A 133 -7.51 10.03 3.40
N PHE A 134 -6.22 10.26 3.14
CA PHE A 134 -5.19 10.54 4.14
C PHE A 134 -4.84 12.03 4.05
N LYS A 135 -5.45 12.84 4.92
CA LYS A 135 -5.25 14.30 4.94
C LYS A 135 -4.09 14.67 5.87
N ASN A 136 -2.86 14.65 5.37
CA ASN A 136 -1.70 15.26 6.05
C ASN A 136 -0.84 16.05 5.04
N GLU A 137 -0.05 17.03 5.48
CA GLU A 137 0.70 17.91 4.56
C GLU A 137 1.66 17.15 3.63
N ARG A 138 2.17 16.02 4.10
CA ARG A 138 3.14 15.23 3.33
C ARG A 138 2.47 14.31 2.30
N THR A 139 1.25 13.84 2.53
CA THR A 139 0.45 13.15 1.52
C THR A 139 0.05 14.10 0.38
N ILE A 140 -0.10 15.40 0.65
CA ILE A 140 -0.30 16.42 -0.38
C ILE A 140 0.90 16.48 -1.35
N THR A 141 2.13 16.41 -0.84
CA THR A 141 3.33 16.44 -1.69
C THR A 141 3.38 15.24 -2.65
N ILE A 142 3.14 14.03 -2.14
CA ILE A 142 3.10 12.81 -2.97
C ILE A 142 1.93 12.86 -3.96
N ARG A 143 0.78 13.39 -3.54
CA ARG A 143 -0.39 13.59 -4.41
C ARG A 143 -0.07 14.52 -5.58
N ASN A 144 0.56 15.66 -5.32
CA ASN A 144 0.92 16.62 -6.37
C ASN A 144 1.89 16.01 -7.39
N LEU A 145 2.84 15.17 -6.92
CA LEU A 145 3.73 14.41 -7.80
C LEU A 145 2.94 13.45 -8.71
N LEU A 146 2.01 12.68 -8.14
CA LEU A 146 1.14 11.78 -8.91
C LEU A 146 0.26 12.53 -9.92
N GLU A 147 -0.31 13.67 -9.53
CA GLU A 147 -1.15 14.51 -10.41
C GLU A 147 -0.32 15.06 -11.58
N THR A 148 0.93 15.45 -11.35
CA THR A 148 1.86 15.89 -12.41
C THR A 148 2.13 14.76 -13.40
N ARG A 149 2.47 13.56 -12.91
CA ARG A 149 2.71 12.37 -13.75
C ARG A 149 1.48 11.96 -14.56
N LEU A 150 0.30 12.09 -13.97
CA LEU A 150 -0.97 11.79 -14.64
C LEU A 150 -1.23 12.75 -15.82
N LEU A 151 -0.77 14.00 -15.74
CA LEU A 151 -0.84 14.95 -16.85
C LEU A 151 0.12 14.55 -17.98
N ASP A 152 1.34 14.13 -17.66
CA ASP A 152 2.34 13.70 -18.66
C ASP A 152 1.84 12.52 -19.52
N ILE A 153 1.03 11.61 -18.95
CA ILE A 153 0.49 10.43 -19.65
C ILE A 153 -0.71 10.76 -20.56
N LYS A 154 -1.34 11.93 -20.40
CA LYS A 154 -2.52 12.32 -21.17
C LYS A 154 -2.20 12.96 -22.53
N PHE A 155 -0.93 13.23 -22.83
CA PHE A 155 -0.45 13.82 -24.08
C PHE A 155 0.47 12.85 -24.81
#